data_AF-A0A2V8HVL9-F1
#
_entry.id   AF-A0A2V8HVL9-F1
#
_cell.length_a   1.000
_cell.length_b   1.000
_cell.length_c   1.000
_cell.angle_alpha   90.00
_cell.angle_beta   90.00
_cell.angle_gamma   90.00
#
_symmetry.space_group_name_H-M   'P 1'
#
loop_
_entity.id
_entity.type
_entity.pdbx_description
1 polymer ?
#
loop_
_entity_poly.entity_id
_entity_poly.type
_entity_poly.pdbx_seq_one_letter_code
_entity_poly.pdbx_strand_id
1 'polypeptide(L)'
;MPRRRVAISLVLLGAVLVFAVGKERASAGEFFTARNFQAQVENAQASVAAAQARIQSADAETKTQAANFDSAKANLEGARVARDNTAVLFERASELSKSGVVSRNDYDNAKANADSARAKFEQAQAAVAQAEAQNRAAAAGLEQAKAQLLQAEADLNRARLNLEYCNIYSPVDGVVISRNVDVGQTIAASLQSPTLFTIANDLTRMQVNANVDEADIGNISDQADVRFTVDAYPNEFFHGRIAEIRLNPQTVQNVVTYSVII
;
A
#
# COMPACT_ATOMS: atom_id res chain seq x y z
N MET A 1 -18.90 -32.81 -18.51
CA MET A 1 -18.00 -31.72 -18.08
C MET A 1 -18.02 -31.60 -16.55
N PRO A 2 -16.91 -31.21 -15.90
CA PRO A 2 -16.86 -31.02 -14.45
C PRO A 2 -17.73 -29.85 -14.00
N ARG A 3 -18.40 -30.00 -12.85
CA ARG A 3 -19.40 -29.06 -12.30
C ARG A 3 -18.92 -27.62 -12.08
N ARG A 4 -17.61 -27.37 -12.02
CA ARG A 4 -17.01 -26.03 -11.93
C ARG A 4 -15.70 -26.00 -12.71
N ARG A 5 -15.65 -25.19 -13.77
CA ARG A 5 -14.40 -24.77 -14.41
C ARG A 5 -13.98 -23.45 -13.78
N VAL A 6 -12.79 -23.40 -13.21
CA VAL A 6 -12.20 -22.15 -12.72
C VAL A 6 -11.09 -21.78 -13.70
N ALA A 7 -11.23 -20.63 -14.34
CA ALA A 7 -10.20 -20.06 -15.20
C ALA A 7 -9.28 -19.22 -14.32
N ILE A 8 -7.98 -19.52 -14.34
CA ILE A 8 -6.98 -18.70 -13.66
C ILE A 8 -6.45 -17.69 -14.68
N SER A 9 -6.72 -16.43 -14.39
CA SER A 9 -6.36 -15.28 -15.21
C SER A 9 -5.37 -14.41 -14.46
N LEU A 10 -4.26 -14.06 -15.09
CA LEU A 10 -3.24 -13.19 -14.53
C LEU A 10 -3.40 -11.77 -15.08
N VAL A 11 -3.45 -10.77 -14.21
CA VAL A 11 -3.36 -9.35 -14.57
C VAL A 11 -2.02 -8.84 -14.07
N LEU A 12 -1.03 -8.76 -14.96
CA LEU A 12 0.25 -8.12 -14.67
C LEU A 12 0.54 -7.06 -15.74
N LEU A 13 0.57 -5.81 -15.29
CA LEU A 13 1.03 -4.69 -16.10
C LEU A 13 2.57 -4.78 -16.25
N GLY A 14 3.02 -5.16 -17.44
CA GLY A 14 4.37 -4.84 -17.91
C GLY A 14 5.51 -5.80 -17.53
N ALA A 15 5.24 -7.10 -17.34
CA ALA A 15 6.33 -8.06 -17.13
C ALA A 15 6.23 -9.34 -17.96
N VAL A 16 7.39 -9.77 -18.45
CA VAL A 16 7.61 -11.06 -19.10
C VAL A 16 7.72 -12.11 -18.00
N LEU A 17 6.74 -13.00 -17.91
CA LEU A 17 6.75 -14.13 -17.00
C LEU A 17 7.04 -15.42 -17.77
N VAL A 18 8.16 -16.05 -17.44
CA VAL A 18 8.60 -17.33 -18.01
C VAL A 18 8.12 -18.44 -17.07
N PHE A 19 7.10 -19.21 -17.47
CA PHE A 19 6.56 -20.30 -16.67
C PHE A 19 7.26 -21.62 -16.96
N ALA A 20 7.95 -22.26 -16.00
CA ALA A 20 8.39 -23.64 -16.15
C ALA A 20 7.61 -24.54 -15.17
N VAL A 21 6.79 -25.48 -15.66
CA VAL A 21 6.29 -26.60 -14.86
C VAL A 21 6.24 -27.85 -15.73
N GLY A 22 6.89 -28.92 -15.24
CA GLY A 22 7.02 -30.23 -15.89
C GLY A 22 6.29 -31.36 -15.15
N LYS A 23 5.08 -31.12 -14.59
CA LYS A 23 4.28 -32.19 -13.98
C LYS A 23 2.79 -32.08 -14.31
N GLU A 24 2.19 -33.23 -14.65
CA GLU A 24 0.74 -33.43 -14.90
C GLU A 24 -0.13 -33.35 -13.63
N ARG A 25 0.49 -33.13 -12.47
CA ARG A 25 -0.17 -32.77 -11.20
C ARG A 25 0.51 -31.54 -10.63
N ALA A 26 -0.27 -30.54 -10.23
CA ALA A 26 0.25 -29.35 -9.56
C ALA A 26 0.76 -29.73 -8.16
N SER A 27 2.07 -29.65 -7.93
CA SER A 27 2.67 -29.70 -6.59
C SER A 27 3.65 -28.54 -6.45
N ALA A 28 3.69 -27.92 -5.27
CA ALA A 28 4.43 -26.69 -4.98
C ALA A 28 5.95 -26.80 -5.22
N GLY A 29 6.52 -25.74 -5.83
CA GLY A 29 7.95 -25.45 -5.84
C GLY A 29 8.62 -25.59 -7.21
N GLU A 30 9.45 -24.58 -7.54
CA GLU A 30 10.31 -24.39 -8.74
C GLU A 30 9.69 -23.73 -9.99
N PHE A 31 10.33 -22.82 -10.73
CA PHE A 31 11.28 -21.70 -10.49
C PHE A 31 11.48 -21.01 -11.86
N PHE A 32 11.29 -19.69 -11.96
CA PHE A 32 12.11 -18.78 -12.77
C PHE A 32 12.04 -17.40 -12.11
N THR A 33 13.18 -16.97 -11.57
CA THR A 33 13.30 -15.75 -10.77
C THR A 33 12.91 -14.52 -11.57
N ALA A 34 11.88 -13.83 -11.09
CA ALA A 34 11.55 -12.45 -11.39
C ALA A 34 12.66 -11.50 -10.91
N ARG A 35 13.91 -11.66 -11.39
CA ARG A 35 15.08 -10.87 -10.96
C ARG A 35 14.81 -9.37 -11.02
N ASN A 36 14.06 -8.92 -12.03
CA ASN A 36 13.67 -7.52 -12.16
C ASN A 36 12.74 -7.06 -11.02
N PHE A 37 11.77 -7.87 -10.59
CA PHE A 37 10.90 -7.53 -9.46
C PHE A 37 11.59 -7.69 -8.11
N GLN A 38 12.49 -8.67 -7.97
CA GLN A 38 13.32 -8.80 -6.77
C GLN A 38 14.25 -7.59 -6.61
N ALA A 39 14.88 -7.12 -7.69
CA ALA A 39 15.66 -5.89 -7.70
C ALA A 39 14.79 -4.65 -7.42
N GLN A 40 13.53 -4.61 -7.88
CA GLN A 40 12.60 -3.54 -7.50
C GLN A 40 12.29 -3.53 -6.00
N VAL A 41 12.06 -4.71 -5.40
CA VAL A 41 11.87 -4.83 -3.94
C VAL A 41 13.11 -4.37 -3.19
N GLU A 42 14.30 -4.78 -3.63
CA GLU A 42 15.57 -4.37 -3.02
C GLU A 42 15.80 -2.86 -3.12
N ASN A 43 15.54 -2.26 -4.29
CA ASN A 43 15.60 -0.80 -4.47
C ASN A 43 14.59 -0.06 -3.57
N ALA A 44 13.38 -0.59 -3.40
CA ALA A 44 12.38 -0.01 -2.52
C ALA A 44 12.77 -0.17 -1.03
N GLN A 45 13.40 -1.28 -0.64
CA GLN A 45 13.96 -1.46 0.71
C GLN A 45 15.09 -0.45 0.99
N ALA A 46 15.98 -0.24 0.02
CA ALA A 46 17.03 0.76 0.12
C ALA A 46 16.43 2.18 0.26
N SER A 47 15.33 2.47 -0.43
CA SER A 47 14.60 3.74 -0.30
C SER A 47 14.01 3.93 1.11
N VAL A 48 13.42 2.88 1.70
CA VAL A 48 12.92 2.89 3.09
C VAL A 48 14.07 3.13 4.07
N ALA A 49 15.21 2.46 3.90
CA ALA A 49 16.38 2.67 4.74
C ALA A 49 16.92 4.11 4.62
N ALA A 50 16.96 4.68 3.42
CA ALA A 50 17.32 6.07 3.21
C ALA A 50 16.33 7.06 3.86
N ALA A 51 15.03 6.78 3.80
CA ALA A 51 14.01 7.58 4.47
C ALA A 51 14.12 7.50 6.00
N GLN A 52 14.42 6.32 6.56
CA GLN A 52 14.71 6.16 7.99
C GLN A 52 15.94 6.96 8.42
N ALA A 53 17.01 6.95 7.63
CA ALA A 53 18.19 7.76 7.89
C ALA A 53 17.88 9.28 7.87
N ARG A 54 16.97 9.72 6.98
CA ARG A 54 16.46 11.11 6.97
C ARG A 54 15.68 11.47 8.23
N ILE A 55 14.86 10.54 8.76
CA ILE A 55 14.16 10.76 10.03
C ILE A 55 15.17 10.92 11.17
N GLN A 56 16.21 10.08 11.22
CA GLN A 56 17.24 10.18 12.26
C GLN A 56 17.98 11.51 12.22
N SER A 57 18.30 12.01 11.02
CA SER A 57 18.93 13.32 10.84
C SER A 57 17.98 14.48 11.19
N ALA A 58 16.71 14.41 10.80
CA ALA A 58 15.70 15.40 11.18
C ALA A 58 15.39 15.40 12.69
N ASP A 59 15.42 14.24 13.35
CA ASP A 59 15.25 14.11 14.80
C ASP A 59 16.44 14.72 15.56
N ALA A 60 17.66 14.46 15.09
CA ALA A 60 18.87 15.09 15.63
C ALA A 60 18.83 16.63 15.46
N GLU A 61 18.36 17.12 14.32
CA GLU A 61 18.19 18.55 14.07
C GLU A 61 17.13 19.17 14.98
N THR A 62 15.98 18.50 15.17
CA THR A 62 14.92 18.94 16.09
C THR A 62 15.44 19.02 17.52
N LYS A 63 16.21 18.02 17.98
CA LYS A 63 16.85 18.04 19.30
C LYS A 63 17.83 19.20 19.45
N THR A 64 18.61 19.49 18.41
CA THR A 64 19.55 20.63 18.40
C THR A 64 18.79 21.96 18.49
N GLN A 65 17.71 22.13 17.73
CA GLN A 65 16.90 23.36 17.79
C GLN A 65 16.12 23.50 19.09
N ALA A 66 15.67 22.40 19.69
CA ALA A 66 15.06 22.40 21.02
C ALA A 66 16.07 22.88 22.09
N ALA A 67 17.31 22.39 22.05
CA ALA A 67 18.37 22.85 22.95
C ALA A 67 18.71 24.34 22.74
N ASN A 68 18.71 24.82 21.49
CA ASN A 68 18.89 26.24 21.17
C ASN A 68 17.74 27.10 21.72
N PHE A 69 16.51 26.62 21.62
CA PHE A 69 15.33 27.29 22.19
C PHE A 69 15.41 27.38 23.71
N ASP A 70 15.80 26.30 24.39
CA ASP A 70 15.98 26.28 25.84
C ASP A 70 17.09 27.24 26.29
N SER A 71 18.21 27.28 25.55
CA SER A 71 19.30 28.25 25.78
C SER A 71 18.83 29.70 25.58
N ALA A 72 18.08 29.98 24.52
CA ALA A 72 17.51 31.31 24.28
C ALA A 72 16.55 31.72 25.41
N LYS A 73 15.74 30.78 25.92
CA LYS A 73 14.82 31.01 27.03
C LYS A 73 15.56 31.29 28.34
N ALA A 74 16.67 30.59 28.61
CA ALA A 74 17.52 30.86 29.75
C ALA A 74 18.16 32.27 29.66
N ASN A 75 18.60 32.67 28.47
CA ASN A 75 19.14 34.02 28.23
C ASN A 75 18.07 35.12 28.41
N LEU A 76 16.84 34.86 27.99
CA LEU A 76 15.71 35.77 28.22
C LEU A 76 15.44 35.96 29.72
N GLU A 77 15.49 34.89 30.51
CA GLU A 77 15.29 34.99 31.95
C GLU A 77 16.41 35.80 32.62
N GLY A 78 17.68 35.60 32.21
CA GLY A 78 18.78 36.45 32.65
C GLY A 78 18.58 37.93 32.30
N ALA A 79 18.12 38.22 31.07
CA ALA A 79 17.82 39.59 30.64
C ALA A 79 16.62 40.20 31.38
N ARG A 80 15.62 39.38 31.73
CA ARG A 80 14.46 39.78 32.53
C ARG A 80 14.88 40.21 33.93
N VAL A 81 15.66 39.38 34.62
CA VAL A 81 16.17 39.70 35.97
C VAL A 81 17.01 40.98 35.93
N ALA A 82 17.87 41.12 34.91
CA ALA A 82 18.67 42.34 34.74
C ALA A 82 17.81 43.59 34.53
N ARG A 83 16.74 43.50 33.72
CA ARG A 83 15.77 44.59 33.51
C ARG A 83 15.01 44.93 34.78
N ASP A 84 14.56 43.93 35.53
CA ASP A 84 13.79 44.15 36.76
C ASP A 84 14.66 44.80 37.84
N ASN A 85 15.92 44.37 37.97
CA ASN A 85 16.85 44.99 38.90
C ASN A 85 17.17 46.45 38.54
N THR A 86 17.47 46.76 37.27
CA THR A 86 17.75 48.14 36.84
C THR A 86 16.51 49.03 36.90
N ALA A 87 15.31 48.49 36.69
CA ALA A 87 14.06 49.21 36.86
C ALA A 87 13.85 49.64 38.33
N VAL A 88 14.06 48.72 39.28
CA VAL A 88 13.97 49.04 40.73
C VAL A 88 15.02 50.08 41.14
N LEU A 89 16.24 49.99 40.62
CA LEU A 89 17.29 50.97 40.88
C LEU A 89 16.96 52.36 40.30
N PHE A 90 16.39 52.40 39.10
CA PHE A 90 15.93 53.64 38.48
C PHE A 90 14.77 54.28 39.25
N GLU A 91 13.81 53.48 39.69
CA GLU A 91 12.67 53.95 40.48
C GLU A 91 13.15 54.54 41.82
N ARG A 92 14.05 53.85 42.52
CA ARG A 92 14.70 54.37 43.74
C ARG A 92 15.48 55.66 43.49
N ALA A 93 16.23 55.74 42.38
CA ALA A 93 16.97 56.95 42.02
C ALA A 93 16.03 58.12 41.69
N SER A 94 14.87 57.85 41.07
CA SER A 94 13.83 58.85 40.79
C SER A 94 13.23 59.41 42.09
N GLU A 95 12.91 58.55 43.05
CA GLU A 95 12.40 58.96 44.37
C GLU A 95 13.42 59.83 45.13
N LEU A 96 14.68 59.37 45.21
CA LEU A 96 15.74 60.10 45.91
C LEU A 96 16.12 61.42 45.22
N SER A 97 16.03 61.49 43.90
CA SER A 97 16.23 62.72 43.12
C SER A 97 15.13 63.75 43.41
N LYS A 98 13.86 63.32 43.53
CA LYS A 98 12.74 64.20 43.96
C LYS A 98 12.96 64.75 45.37
N SER A 99 13.56 63.96 46.26
CA SER A 99 13.96 64.41 47.60
C SER A 99 15.25 65.23 47.64
N GLY A 100 15.90 65.49 46.49
CA GLY A 100 17.11 66.31 46.39
C GLY A 100 18.40 65.63 46.86
N VAL A 101 18.38 64.31 47.10
CA VAL A 101 19.48 63.55 47.70
C VAL A 101 20.48 63.03 46.65
N VAL A 102 20.07 62.94 45.38
CA VAL A 102 20.85 62.34 44.29
C VAL A 102 21.10 63.35 43.17
N SER A 103 22.31 63.33 42.61
CA SER A 103 22.71 64.21 41.50
C SER A 103 21.93 63.93 40.22
N ARG A 104 21.74 64.96 39.39
CA ARG A 104 21.09 64.82 38.07
C ARG A 104 21.84 63.82 37.17
N ASN A 105 23.17 63.79 37.25
CA ASN A 105 24.00 62.84 36.52
C ASN A 105 23.71 61.39 36.94
N ASP A 106 23.49 61.13 38.22
CA ASP A 106 23.21 59.78 38.73
C ASP A 106 21.82 59.30 38.30
N TYR A 107 20.83 60.20 38.28
CA TYR A 107 19.51 59.92 37.74
C TYR A 107 19.58 59.59 36.24
N ASP A 108 20.28 60.41 35.45
CA ASP A 108 20.41 60.20 34.02
C ASP A 108 21.17 58.88 33.71
N ASN A 109 22.18 58.54 34.50
CA ASN A 109 22.87 57.24 34.41
C ASN A 109 21.95 56.06 34.75
N ALA A 110 21.15 56.16 35.82
CA ALA A 110 20.20 55.11 36.19
C ALA A 110 19.13 54.91 35.11
N LYS A 111 18.65 56.01 34.51
CA LYS A 111 17.71 55.98 33.39
C LYS A 111 18.32 55.30 32.15
N ALA A 112 19.52 55.72 31.75
CA ALA A 112 20.21 55.14 30.60
C ALA A 112 20.47 53.62 30.79
N ASN A 113 20.81 53.20 32.01
CA ASN A 113 21.00 51.80 32.35
C ASN A 113 19.69 50.99 32.28
N ALA A 114 18.58 51.54 32.78
CA ALA A 114 17.27 50.90 32.70
C ALA A 114 16.78 50.79 31.25
N ASP A 115 16.92 51.85 30.45
CA ASP A 115 16.56 51.84 29.03
C ASP A 115 17.43 50.82 28.25
N SER A 116 18.74 50.74 28.54
CA SER A 116 19.63 49.72 27.94
C SER A 116 19.22 48.31 28.32
N ALA A 117 18.87 48.06 29.59
CA ALA A 117 18.42 46.74 30.04
C ALA A 117 17.06 46.36 29.42
N ARG A 118 16.14 47.31 29.24
CA ARG A 118 14.87 47.09 28.52
C ARG A 118 15.12 46.68 27.07
N ALA A 119 15.99 47.39 26.36
CA ALA A 119 16.35 47.04 24.98
C ALA A 119 16.97 45.63 24.88
N LYS A 120 17.84 45.24 25.83
CA LYS A 120 18.41 43.88 25.90
C LYS A 120 17.35 42.81 26.16
N PHE A 121 16.36 43.10 27.00
CA PHE A 121 15.23 42.20 27.25
C PHE A 121 14.38 42.02 25.98
N GLU A 122 14.03 43.09 25.29
CA GLU A 122 13.30 43.04 24.01
C GLU A 122 14.09 42.25 22.95
N GLN A 123 15.40 42.46 22.87
CA GLN A 123 16.28 41.68 21.98
C GLN A 123 16.28 40.18 22.33
N ALA A 124 16.38 39.83 23.61
CA ALA A 124 16.33 38.44 24.05
C ALA A 124 14.96 37.81 23.79
N GLN A 125 13.88 38.58 23.93
CA GLN A 125 12.52 38.12 23.63
C GLN A 125 12.36 37.83 22.13
N ALA A 126 12.87 38.70 21.27
CA ALA A 126 12.90 38.47 19.83
C ALA A 126 13.75 37.23 19.47
N ALA A 127 14.88 37.01 20.15
CA ALA A 127 15.72 35.83 19.94
C ALA A 127 15.00 34.52 20.33
N VAL A 128 14.21 34.52 21.41
CA VAL A 128 13.37 33.36 21.78
C VAL A 128 12.30 33.10 20.72
N ALA A 129 11.61 34.14 20.25
CA ALA A 129 10.61 33.97 19.19
C ALA A 129 11.22 33.42 17.89
N GLN A 130 12.43 33.86 17.54
CA GLN A 130 13.19 33.32 16.42
C GLN A 130 13.56 31.85 16.62
N ALA A 131 14.08 31.48 17.79
CA ALA A 131 14.44 30.10 18.12
C ALA A 131 13.20 29.18 18.14
N GLU A 132 12.05 29.69 18.62
CA GLU A 132 10.78 28.96 18.59
C GLU A 132 10.33 28.68 17.15
N ALA A 133 10.40 29.68 16.28
CA ALA A 133 10.07 29.53 14.87
C ALA A 133 10.98 28.49 14.18
N GLN A 134 12.27 28.50 14.50
CA GLN A 134 13.22 27.51 13.99
C GLN A 134 12.93 26.09 14.51
N ASN A 135 12.59 25.95 15.80
CA ASN A 135 12.22 24.66 16.38
C ASN A 135 10.93 24.11 15.75
N ARG A 136 9.91 24.96 15.54
CA ARG A 136 8.68 24.58 14.81
C ARG A 136 8.97 24.17 13.37
N ALA A 137 9.86 24.87 12.67
CA ALA A 137 10.27 24.51 11.33
C ALA A 137 11.00 23.14 11.29
N ALA A 138 11.88 22.86 12.26
CA ALA A 138 12.53 21.57 12.39
C ALA A 138 11.53 20.44 12.68
N ALA A 139 10.58 20.65 13.58
CA ALA A 139 9.51 19.69 13.86
C ALA A 139 8.64 19.41 12.63
N ALA A 140 8.32 20.44 11.83
CA ALA A 140 7.62 20.26 10.55
C ALA A 140 8.47 19.46 9.54
N GLY A 141 9.78 19.69 9.50
CA GLY A 141 10.72 18.89 8.69
C GLY A 141 10.75 17.41 9.11
N LEU A 142 10.68 17.12 10.41
CA LEU A 142 10.58 15.75 10.93
C LEU A 142 9.28 15.07 10.49
N GLU A 143 8.14 15.76 10.57
CA GLU A 143 6.87 15.23 10.08
C GLU A 143 6.88 14.99 8.56
N GLN A 144 7.51 15.89 7.79
CA GLN A 144 7.73 15.67 6.36
C GLN A 144 8.60 14.42 6.09
N ALA A 145 9.65 14.19 6.88
CA ALA A 145 10.49 13.00 6.75
C ALA A 145 9.71 11.71 7.09
N LYS A 146 8.83 11.73 8.11
CA LYS A 146 7.92 10.61 8.42
C LYS A 146 6.95 10.34 7.29
N ALA A 147 6.36 11.37 6.68
CA ALA A 147 5.50 11.21 5.52
C ALA A 147 6.24 10.58 4.32
N GLN A 148 7.51 10.96 4.10
CA GLN A 148 8.35 10.33 3.08
C GLN A 148 8.64 8.86 3.38
N LEU A 149 8.80 8.48 4.64
CA LEU A 149 8.94 7.07 5.03
C LEU A 149 7.67 6.28 4.70
N LEU A 150 6.49 6.80 5.05
CA LEU A 150 5.22 6.14 4.73
C LEU A 150 5.05 5.95 3.22
N GLN A 151 5.45 6.94 2.42
CA GLN A 151 5.46 6.83 0.96
C GLN A 151 6.42 5.71 0.49
N ALA A 152 7.64 5.66 1.01
CA ALA A 152 8.62 4.63 0.67
C ALA A 152 8.15 3.22 1.09
N GLU A 153 7.48 3.09 2.24
CA GLU A 153 6.89 1.84 2.71
C GLU A 153 5.73 1.38 1.81
N ALA A 154 4.89 2.31 1.36
CA ALA A 154 3.83 2.01 0.40
C ALA A 154 4.41 1.54 -0.93
N ASP A 155 5.48 2.17 -1.42
CA ASP A 155 6.19 1.75 -2.63
C ASP A 155 6.85 0.38 -2.48
N LEU A 156 7.42 0.08 -1.30
CA LEU A 156 7.94 -1.24 -0.98
C LEU A 156 6.83 -2.30 -0.96
N ASN A 157 5.68 -2.00 -0.36
CA ASN A 157 4.55 -2.91 -0.35
C ASN A 157 4.04 -3.19 -1.78
N ARG A 158 3.91 -2.14 -2.60
CA ARG A 158 3.56 -2.29 -4.01
C ARG A 158 4.57 -3.17 -4.76
N ALA A 159 5.87 -2.99 -4.54
CA ALA A 159 6.90 -3.84 -5.15
C ALA A 159 6.80 -5.30 -4.69
N ARG A 160 6.49 -5.54 -3.41
CA ARG A 160 6.27 -6.88 -2.86
C ARG A 160 5.03 -7.54 -3.45
N LEU A 161 3.93 -6.82 -3.57
CA LEU A 161 2.69 -7.32 -4.22
C LEU A 161 2.93 -7.69 -5.68
N ASN A 162 3.68 -6.87 -6.42
CA ASN A 162 4.04 -7.20 -7.79
C ASN A 162 4.90 -8.47 -7.89
N LEU A 163 5.82 -8.67 -6.94
CA LEU A 163 6.60 -9.90 -6.84
C LEU A 163 5.72 -11.10 -6.47
N GLU A 164 4.73 -10.91 -5.59
CA GLU A 164 3.76 -11.95 -5.22
C GLU A 164 2.88 -12.35 -6.42
N TYR A 165 2.42 -11.39 -7.22
CA TYR A 165 1.68 -11.66 -8.45
C TYR A 165 2.49 -12.42 -9.51
N CYS A 166 3.82 -12.47 -9.39
CA CYS A 166 4.62 -13.34 -10.24
C CYS A 166 4.41 -14.83 -9.91
N ASN A 167 3.89 -15.14 -8.72
CA ASN A 167 3.54 -16.50 -8.34
C ASN A 167 2.04 -16.72 -8.53
N ILE A 168 1.69 -17.61 -9.47
CA ILE A 168 0.30 -17.97 -9.72
C ILE A 168 -0.06 -19.21 -8.92
N TYR A 169 -1.05 -19.07 -8.03
CA TYR A 169 -1.60 -20.16 -7.25
C TYR A 169 -2.96 -20.60 -7.80
N SER A 170 -3.27 -21.90 -7.66
CA SER A 170 -4.62 -22.39 -7.94
C SER A 170 -5.55 -22.06 -6.77
N PRO A 171 -6.72 -21.46 -7.01
CA PRO A 171 -7.70 -21.20 -5.95
C PRO A 171 -8.48 -22.47 -5.53
N VAL A 172 -8.36 -23.56 -6.29
CA VAL A 172 -9.04 -24.84 -6.05
C VAL A 172 -8.09 -26.02 -6.23
N ASP A 173 -8.26 -27.06 -5.43
CA ASP A 173 -7.60 -28.34 -5.67
C ASP A 173 -8.22 -29.01 -6.90
N GLY A 174 -7.41 -29.57 -7.79
CA GLY A 174 -7.93 -30.13 -9.03
C GLY A 174 -6.86 -30.61 -10.01
N VAL A 175 -7.32 -31.09 -11.16
CA VAL A 175 -6.44 -31.54 -12.25
C VAL A 175 -6.44 -30.50 -13.36
N VAL A 176 -5.25 -30.15 -13.87
CA VAL A 176 -5.09 -29.24 -15.01
C VAL A 176 -5.60 -29.93 -16.27
N ILE A 177 -6.67 -29.39 -16.86
CA ILE A 177 -7.31 -29.93 -18.07
C ILE A 177 -6.64 -29.39 -19.33
N SER A 178 -6.31 -28.09 -19.33
CA SER A 178 -5.68 -27.43 -20.46
C SER A 178 -4.67 -26.41 -19.99
N ARG A 179 -3.58 -26.30 -20.74
CA ARG A 179 -2.53 -25.31 -20.60
C ARG A 179 -2.47 -24.52 -21.90
N ASN A 180 -2.71 -23.23 -21.82
CA ASN A 180 -2.79 -22.36 -23.01
C ASN A 180 -1.55 -21.46 -23.17
N VAL A 181 -0.49 -21.70 -22.39
CA VAL A 181 0.74 -20.89 -22.40
C VAL A 181 1.99 -21.75 -22.26
N ASP A 182 3.03 -21.43 -23.03
CA ASP A 182 4.31 -22.12 -23.01
C ASP A 182 5.37 -21.42 -22.16
N VAL A 183 6.38 -22.19 -21.76
CA VAL A 183 7.55 -21.66 -21.05
C VAL A 183 8.25 -20.66 -21.96
N GLY A 184 8.46 -19.43 -21.49
CA GLY A 184 9.15 -18.40 -22.27
C GLY A 184 8.24 -17.57 -23.18
N GLN A 185 6.93 -17.87 -23.22
CA GLN A 185 5.97 -17.09 -23.97
C GLN A 185 5.65 -15.78 -23.24
N THR A 186 5.82 -14.64 -23.91
CA THR A 186 5.45 -13.34 -23.37
C THR A 186 3.94 -13.17 -23.36
N ILE A 187 3.37 -12.93 -22.18
CA ILE A 187 1.95 -12.67 -22.00
C ILE A 187 1.73 -11.16 -21.89
N ALA A 188 1.01 -10.59 -22.86
CA ALA A 188 0.57 -9.19 -22.79
C ALA A 188 -0.78 -9.11 -22.05
N ALA A 189 -0.75 -9.00 -20.72
CA ALA A 189 -1.96 -8.92 -19.90
C ALA A 189 -2.61 -7.52 -19.84
N SER A 190 -2.32 -6.62 -20.79
CA SER A 190 -2.75 -5.22 -20.74
C SER A 190 -4.17 -4.94 -21.24
N LEU A 191 -4.72 -5.78 -22.13
CA LEU A 191 -6.03 -5.54 -22.77
C LEU A 191 -7.04 -6.67 -22.57
N GLN A 192 -6.57 -7.91 -22.41
CA GLN A 192 -7.39 -9.06 -22.05
C GLN A 192 -6.60 -9.93 -21.08
N SER A 193 -7.26 -10.54 -20.09
CA SER A 193 -6.62 -11.51 -19.21
C SER A 193 -6.68 -12.89 -19.84
N PRO A 194 -5.58 -13.40 -20.45
CA PRO A 194 -5.61 -14.70 -21.07
C PRO A 194 -5.77 -15.79 -20.00
N THR A 195 -6.56 -16.80 -20.33
CA THR A 195 -6.71 -17.99 -19.48
C THR A 195 -5.45 -18.82 -19.61
N LEU A 196 -4.68 -18.92 -18.53
CA LEU A 196 -3.39 -19.62 -18.56
C LEU A 196 -3.59 -21.13 -18.39
N PHE A 197 -4.41 -21.49 -17.40
CA PHE A 197 -4.71 -22.85 -17.03
C PHE A 197 -6.22 -23.02 -16.81
N THR A 198 -6.76 -24.14 -17.29
CA THR A 198 -8.11 -24.58 -16.95
C THR A 198 -8.00 -25.74 -15.98
N ILE A 199 -8.58 -25.60 -14.78
CA ILE A 199 -8.53 -26.64 -13.74
C ILE A 199 -9.91 -27.24 -13.52
N ALA A 200 -9.97 -28.57 -13.50
CA ALA A 200 -11.13 -29.34 -13.07
C ALA A 200 -11.04 -29.59 -11.57
N ASN A 201 -11.98 -29.04 -10.80
CA ASN A 201 -12.04 -29.24 -9.34
C ASN A 201 -12.29 -30.71 -8.95
N ASP A 202 -13.13 -31.42 -9.72
CA ASP A 202 -13.51 -32.80 -9.41
C ASP A 202 -13.86 -33.53 -10.72
N LEU A 203 -13.06 -34.53 -11.09
CA LEU A 203 -13.30 -35.40 -12.25
C LEU A 203 -14.12 -36.65 -11.89
N THR A 204 -14.36 -36.91 -10.60
CA THR A 204 -15.17 -38.07 -10.16
C THR A 204 -16.66 -37.88 -10.42
N ARG A 205 -17.10 -36.62 -10.58
CA ARG A 205 -18.48 -36.25 -10.91
C ARG A 205 -18.55 -35.57 -12.27
N MET A 206 -18.89 -36.35 -13.29
CA MET A 206 -19.05 -35.88 -14.66
C MET A 206 -20.53 -35.68 -14.97
N GLN A 207 -20.85 -34.59 -15.66
CA GLN A 207 -22.18 -34.33 -16.21
C GLN A 207 -22.17 -34.47 -17.73
N VAL A 208 -23.27 -34.92 -18.32
CA VAL A 208 -23.45 -34.99 -19.77
C VAL A 208 -24.37 -33.85 -20.18
N ASN A 209 -23.93 -33.03 -21.14
CA ASN A 209 -24.79 -32.02 -21.75
C ASN A 209 -25.31 -32.60 -23.07
N ALA A 210 -26.61 -32.93 -23.11
CA ALA A 210 -27.29 -33.34 -24.32
C ALA A 210 -27.97 -32.13 -24.95
N ASN A 211 -27.80 -31.92 -26.25
CA ASN A 211 -28.55 -30.92 -26.99
C ASN A 211 -29.79 -31.60 -27.56
N VAL A 212 -30.97 -31.11 -27.19
CA VAL A 212 -32.27 -31.63 -27.62
C VAL A 212 -32.94 -30.59 -28.51
N ASP A 213 -33.54 -31.01 -29.60
CA ASP A 213 -34.24 -30.12 -30.52
C ASP A 213 -35.46 -29.47 -29.86
N GLU A 214 -35.77 -28.22 -30.24
CA GLU A 214 -36.92 -27.48 -29.71
C GLU A 214 -38.26 -28.20 -29.89
N ALA A 215 -38.39 -29.02 -30.94
CA ALA A 215 -39.60 -29.82 -31.17
C ALA A 215 -39.81 -30.90 -30.11
N ASP A 216 -38.73 -31.43 -29.52
CA ASP A 216 -38.76 -32.60 -28.64
C ASP A 216 -38.65 -32.24 -27.16
N ILE A 217 -38.10 -31.06 -26.83
CA ILE A 217 -37.88 -30.64 -25.43
C ILE A 217 -39.18 -30.56 -24.61
N GLY A 218 -40.30 -30.26 -25.25
CA GLY A 218 -41.61 -30.15 -24.58
C GLY A 218 -42.14 -31.46 -23.98
N ASN A 219 -41.59 -32.61 -24.40
CA ASN A 219 -41.98 -33.93 -23.92
C ASN A 219 -41.06 -34.46 -22.81
N ILE A 220 -40.04 -33.71 -22.39
CA ILE A 220 -39.03 -34.13 -21.41
C ILE A 220 -39.37 -33.54 -20.04
N SER A 221 -39.22 -34.35 -18.98
CA SER A 221 -39.47 -33.96 -17.59
C SER A 221 -38.17 -33.93 -16.78
N ASP A 222 -38.08 -33.00 -15.82
CA ASP A 222 -36.90 -32.69 -14.98
C ASP A 222 -36.38 -33.84 -14.09
N GLN A 223 -36.91 -35.07 -14.20
CA GLN A 223 -36.44 -36.25 -13.46
C GLN A 223 -36.48 -37.56 -14.27
N ALA A 224 -36.54 -37.48 -15.60
CA ALA A 224 -36.57 -38.69 -16.42
C ALA A 224 -35.26 -39.49 -16.30
N ASP A 225 -35.37 -40.83 -16.26
CA ASP A 225 -34.23 -41.73 -16.33
C ASP A 225 -33.72 -41.79 -17.78
N VAL A 226 -32.43 -41.54 -17.96
CA VAL A 226 -31.77 -41.49 -19.28
C VAL A 226 -30.69 -42.57 -19.36
N ARG A 227 -30.53 -43.16 -20.55
CA ARG A 227 -29.43 -44.09 -20.86
C ARG A 227 -28.61 -43.53 -22.00
N PHE A 228 -27.30 -43.55 -21.87
CA PHE A 228 -26.37 -43.10 -22.91
C PHE A 228 -25.17 -44.04 -23.03
N THR A 229 -24.55 -44.02 -24.20
CA THR A 229 -23.27 -44.69 -24.49
C THR A 229 -22.21 -43.62 -24.77
N VAL A 230 -20.95 -43.94 -24.53
CA VAL A 230 -19.82 -43.06 -24.87
C VAL A 230 -18.92 -43.78 -25.87
N ASP A 231 -18.35 -43.04 -26.82
CA ASP A 231 -17.51 -43.63 -27.88
C ASP A 231 -16.29 -44.38 -27.31
N ALA A 232 -15.81 -43.98 -26.14
CA ALA A 232 -14.72 -44.66 -25.44
C ALA A 232 -15.11 -46.06 -24.90
N TYR A 233 -16.40 -46.32 -24.64
CA TYR A 233 -16.93 -47.59 -24.13
C TYR A 233 -18.22 -47.98 -24.85
N PRO A 234 -18.14 -48.50 -26.09
CA PRO A 234 -19.30 -48.74 -26.95
C PRO A 234 -20.26 -49.82 -26.44
N ASN A 235 -19.77 -50.74 -25.60
CA ASN A 235 -20.53 -51.89 -25.09
C ASN A 235 -21.09 -51.66 -23.68
N GLU A 236 -20.95 -50.46 -23.13
CA GLU A 236 -21.39 -50.13 -21.77
C GLU A 236 -22.48 -49.05 -21.81
N PHE A 237 -23.60 -49.33 -21.15
CA PHE A 237 -24.70 -48.38 -20.99
C PHE A 237 -24.57 -47.66 -19.65
N PHE A 238 -24.48 -46.35 -19.72
CA PHE A 238 -24.48 -45.48 -18.54
C PHE A 238 -25.91 -45.02 -18.26
N HIS A 239 -26.28 -45.05 -16.99
CA HIS A 239 -27.57 -44.58 -16.50
C HIS A 239 -27.38 -43.23 -15.81
N GLY A 240 -28.27 -42.29 -16.10
CA GLY A 240 -28.28 -40.96 -15.49
C GLY A 240 -29.70 -40.44 -15.30
N ARG A 241 -29.84 -39.32 -14.59
CA ARG A 241 -31.11 -38.61 -14.43
C ARG A 241 -30.92 -37.16 -14.85
N ILE A 242 -31.94 -36.59 -15.46
CA ILE A 242 -31.93 -35.17 -15.80
C ILE A 242 -31.81 -34.36 -14.50
N ALA A 243 -30.79 -33.51 -14.45
CA ALA A 243 -30.53 -32.62 -13.33
C ALA A 243 -31.09 -31.22 -13.58
N GLU A 244 -31.03 -30.74 -14.83
CA GLU A 244 -31.47 -29.40 -15.20
C GLU A 244 -31.72 -29.29 -16.72
N ILE A 245 -32.82 -28.62 -17.10
CA ILE A 245 -33.09 -28.20 -18.48
C ILE A 245 -32.84 -26.70 -18.59
N ARG A 246 -31.89 -26.29 -19.44
CA ARG A 246 -31.59 -24.86 -19.62
C ARG A 246 -32.65 -24.20 -20.47
N LEU A 247 -33.23 -23.11 -19.97
CA LEU A 247 -34.26 -22.32 -20.67
C LEU A 247 -33.71 -21.43 -21.79
N ASN A 248 -32.38 -21.27 -21.89
CA ASN A 248 -31.76 -20.45 -22.93
C ASN A 248 -31.43 -21.30 -24.17
N PRO A 249 -32.09 -21.10 -25.32
CA PRO A 249 -31.85 -21.88 -26.51
C PRO A 249 -30.50 -21.53 -27.16
N GLN A 250 -29.91 -22.51 -27.86
CA GLN A 250 -28.74 -22.32 -28.70
C GLN A 250 -29.10 -22.59 -30.17
N THR A 251 -28.82 -21.63 -31.04
CA THR A 251 -28.99 -21.80 -32.49
C THR A 251 -27.67 -22.23 -33.10
N VAL A 252 -27.59 -23.48 -33.54
CA VAL A 252 -26.43 -24.02 -34.26
C VAL A 252 -26.88 -24.39 -35.66
N GLN A 253 -26.32 -23.75 -36.69
CA GLN A 253 -26.66 -24.01 -38.09
C GLN A 253 -28.17 -23.94 -38.39
N ASN A 254 -28.84 -22.89 -37.91
CA ASN A 254 -30.30 -22.67 -38.02
C ASN A 254 -31.18 -23.73 -37.33
N VAL A 255 -30.63 -24.62 -36.50
CA VAL A 255 -31.40 -25.53 -35.64
C VAL A 255 -31.40 -24.98 -34.21
N VAL A 256 -32.60 -24.83 -33.63
CA VAL A 256 -32.79 -24.38 -32.24
C VAL A 256 -32.74 -25.61 -31.34
N THR A 257 -31.81 -25.60 -30.39
CA THR A 257 -31.61 -26.69 -29.44
C THR A 257 -31.60 -26.16 -28.00
N TYR A 258 -32.10 -26.98 -27.08
CA TYR A 258 -32.05 -26.74 -25.64
C TYR A 258 -31.02 -27.70 -25.02
N SER A 259 -30.20 -27.18 -24.11
CA SER A 259 -29.16 -27.97 -23.45
C SER A 259 -29.71 -28.59 -22.16
N VAL A 260 -29.72 -29.92 -22.10
CA VAL A 260 -30.17 -30.73 -20.96
C VAL A 260 -28.96 -31.31 -20.25
N ILE A 261 -28.88 -31.13 -18.94
CA ILE A 261 -27.80 -31.62 -18.08
C ILE A 261 -28.24 -32.93 -17.41
N ILE A 262 -27.46 -33.98 -17.60
CA ILE A 262 -27.62 -35.33 -17.00
C ILE A 262 -26.46 -35.60 -16.05
#